data_AF-A0A1G1Y497-F1
#
_entry.id   AF-A0A1G1Y497-F1
#
_cell.length_a   1.000
_cell.length_b   1.000
_cell.length_c   1.000
_cell.angle_alpha   90.00
_cell.angle_beta   90.00
_cell.angle_gamma   90.00
#
_symmetry.space_group_name_H-M   'P 1'
#
loop_
_entity.id
_entity.type
_entity.pdbx_description
1 polymer ?
#
loop_
_entity_poly.entity_id
_entity_poly.type
_entity_poly.pdbx_seq_one_letter_code
_entity_poly.pdbx_strand_id
1 'polypeptide(L)'
;MVPFVFSYKAQYIIYGSEFSNNDYLWQKGWKSYVSFDQTGFWSREQDIMVKLLTANQVSVRNILEPLDQIVIFFIITNRYPQLMPYLFSCFAQKPLYRNSQWCHQCYKCEKIFTFSLALGIDPLEIGFEKDMTLGSNYLNEYFSGKENDLDLDFALYILTRKGFKGPFIDKFKRKKINKIKSWKWYVDYFNKIKNYENLLDYRQEKLLNIFREELRAFRKILPR
;
A
#
# COMPACT_ATOMS: atom_id res chain seq x y z
N MET A 1 12.01 11.95 17.58
CA MET A 1 10.85 12.68 17.03
C MET A 1 10.14 13.55 18.07
N VAL A 2 9.77 13.03 19.26
CA VAL A 2 9.02 13.81 20.28
C VAL A 2 9.67 15.15 20.67
N PRO A 3 10.98 15.25 20.97
CA PRO A 3 11.59 16.55 21.28
C PRO A 3 11.49 17.57 20.14
N PHE A 4 11.56 17.11 18.89
CA PHE A 4 11.45 17.94 17.70
C PHE A 4 10.02 18.48 17.54
N VAL A 5 9.01 17.63 17.56
CA VAL A 5 7.62 18.11 17.41
C VAL A 5 7.21 19.02 18.57
N PHE A 6 7.74 18.75 19.78
CA PHE A 6 7.50 19.58 20.93
C PHE A 6 8.14 20.97 20.79
N SER A 7 9.42 21.04 20.38
CA SER A 7 10.14 22.31 20.22
C SER A 7 9.54 23.20 19.15
N TYR A 8 9.06 22.61 18.05
CA TYR A 8 8.39 23.33 16.97
C TYR A 8 6.90 23.59 17.23
N LYS A 9 6.37 23.23 18.41
CA LYS A 9 4.96 23.38 18.75
C LYS A 9 4.00 22.74 17.73
N ALA A 10 4.45 21.66 17.09
CA ALA A 10 3.61 20.91 16.16
C ALA A 10 2.49 20.22 16.94
N GLN A 11 1.28 20.20 16.38
CA GLN A 11 0.12 19.58 17.03
C GLN A 11 -0.01 18.08 16.73
N TYR A 12 0.60 17.62 15.64
CA TYR A 12 0.40 16.26 15.15
C TYR A 12 1.69 15.62 14.67
N ILE A 13 1.84 14.34 15.00
CA ILE A 13 2.67 13.37 14.26
C ILE A 13 1.68 12.56 13.41
N ILE A 14 1.87 12.54 12.09
CA ILE A 14 0.99 11.84 11.16
C ILE A 14 1.75 10.67 10.53
N TYR A 15 1.22 9.46 10.70
CA TYR A 15 1.66 8.27 10.00
C TYR A 15 0.76 7.94 8.81
N GLY A 16 1.33 7.17 7.88
CA GLY A 16 0.66 6.63 6.71
C GLY A 16 0.67 5.11 6.68
N SER A 17 0.50 4.45 7.83
CA SER A 17 0.43 2.99 7.87
C SER A 17 -0.90 2.51 7.27
N GLU A 18 -0.84 1.48 6.44
CA GLU A 18 -1.96 0.93 5.68
C GLU A 18 -2.74 -0.12 6.51
N PHE A 19 -3.94 -0.48 6.05
CA PHE A 19 -4.80 -1.41 6.77
C PHE A 19 -4.14 -2.78 6.99
N SER A 20 -3.42 -3.27 5.98
CA SER A 20 -2.70 -4.55 5.99
C SER A 20 -1.61 -4.63 7.07
N ASN A 21 -1.15 -3.51 7.65
CA ASN A 21 -0.25 -3.54 8.80
C ASN A 21 -0.88 -4.20 10.03
N ASN A 22 -2.21 -4.32 10.09
CA ASN A 22 -2.93 -5.03 11.14
C ASN A 22 -2.95 -6.56 10.94
N ASP A 23 -2.42 -7.06 9.82
CA ASP A 23 -2.34 -8.49 9.56
C ASP A 23 -1.40 -9.18 10.56
N TYR A 24 -1.81 -10.37 10.98
CA TYR A 24 -1.09 -11.17 11.95
C TYR A 24 -1.13 -12.64 11.58
N LEU A 25 -0.14 -13.37 12.10
CA LEU A 25 0.00 -14.80 11.97
C LEU A 25 -0.04 -15.43 13.37
N TRP A 26 -0.72 -16.56 13.49
CA TRP A 26 -0.58 -17.40 14.67
C TRP A 26 0.67 -18.26 14.53
N GLN A 27 1.66 -18.02 15.37
CA GLN A 27 2.91 -18.78 15.40
C GLN A 27 3.08 -19.42 16.77
N LYS A 28 3.12 -20.75 16.82
CA LYS A 28 3.29 -21.53 18.06
C LYS A 28 2.31 -21.13 19.18
N GLY A 29 1.06 -20.83 18.83
CA GLY A 29 0.02 -20.39 19.78
C GLY A 29 0.02 -18.88 20.11
N TRP A 30 0.96 -18.11 19.56
CA TRP A 30 1.07 -16.67 19.79
C TRP A 30 0.62 -15.87 18.58
N LYS A 31 -0.09 -14.76 18.83
CA LYS A 31 -0.42 -13.77 17.80
C LYS A 31 0.82 -12.95 17.51
N SER A 32 1.36 -13.06 16.30
CA SER A 32 2.54 -12.32 15.85
C SER A 32 2.17 -11.40 14.69
N TYR A 33 2.42 -10.10 14.85
CA TYR A 33 2.23 -9.12 13.78
C TYR A 33 3.50 -9.02 12.94
N VAL A 34 3.33 -8.79 11.64
CA VAL A 34 4.47 -8.59 10.73
C VAL A 34 5.18 -7.26 11.04
N SER A 35 4.43 -6.23 11.40
CA SER A 35 4.94 -4.91 11.78
C SER A 35 4.07 -4.31 12.88
N PHE A 36 4.25 -4.82 14.11
CA PHE A 36 3.44 -4.42 15.27
C PHE A 36 3.44 -2.90 15.49
N ASP A 37 4.59 -2.28 15.27
CA ASP A 37 4.85 -0.85 15.41
C ASP A 37 4.05 0.03 14.42
N GLN A 38 3.42 -0.58 13.42
CA GLN A 38 2.61 0.09 12.40
C GLN A 38 1.13 -0.25 12.49
N THR A 39 0.71 -1.04 13.48
CA THR A 39 -0.71 -1.39 13.69
C THR A 39 -1.54 -0.21 14.18
N GLY A 40 -2.85 -0.23 13.94
CA GLY A 40 -3.79 0.74 14.48
C GLY A 40 -3.77 0.78 16.00
N PHE A 41 -3.79 -0.40 16.62
CA PHE A 41 -3.64 -0.58 18.06
C PHE A 41 -2.40 0.15 18.60
N TRP A 42 -1.22 -0.12 18.05
CA TRP A 42 0.01 0.49 18.55
C TRP A 42 0.09 2.00 18.25
N SER A 43 -0.48 2.45 17.13
CA SER A 43 -0.62 3.89 16.83
C SER A 43 -1.42 4.62 17.90
N ARG A 44 -2.50 4.00 18.42
CA ARG A 44 -3.28 4.54 19.55
C ARG A 44 -2.46 4.59 20.84
N GLU A 45 -1.70 3.55 21.14
CA GLU A 45 -0.80 3.53 22.32
C GLU A 45 0.28 4.62 22.21
N GLN A 46 0.85 4.83 21.02
CA GLN A 46 1.78 5.92 20.77
C GLN A 46 1.15 7.30 21.02
N ASP A 47 -0.11 7.51 20.63
CA ASP A 47 -0.82 8.76 20.89
C ASP A 47 -0.93 9.04 22.40
N ILE A 48 -1.32 8.03 23.18
CA ILE A 48 -1.43 8.15 24.64
C ILE A 48 -0.07 8.54 25.24
N MET A 49 1.00 7.83 24.88
CA MET A 49 2.34 8.10 25.39
C MET A 49 2.84 9.50 25.02
N VAL A 50 2.67 9.90 23.75
CA VAL A 50 3.12 11.22 23.27
C VAL A 50 2.33 12.34 23.95
N LYS A 51 1.02 12.19 24.14
CA LYS A 51 0.21 13.16 24.86
C LYS A 51 0.66 13.33 26.31
N LEU A 52 0.95 12.23 27.01
CA LEU A 52 1.47 12.27 28.38
C LEU A 52 2.80 13.02 28.46
N LEU A 53 3.72 12.74 27.54
CA LEU A 53 5.06 13.36 27.51
C LEU A 53 5.04 14.83 27.09
N THR A 54 4.03 15.26 26.35
CA THR A 54 3.95 16.62 25.79
C THR A 54 2.86 17.47 26.43
N ALA A 55 2.31 17.04 27.58
CA ALA A 55 1.20 17.70 28.26
C ALA A 55 0.02 17.99 27.30
N ASN A 56 -0.36 16.99 26.51
CA ASN A 56 -1.40 17.04 25.46
C ASN A 56 -1.13 18.01 24.29
N GLN A 57 0.09 18.55 24.15
CA GLN A 57 0.42 19.43 23.03
C GLN A 57 0.40 18.68 21.69
N VAL A 58 0.89 17.44 21.66
CA VAL A 58 1.09 16.66 20.43
C VAL A 58 0.21 15.41 20.45
N SER A 59 -0.44 15.11 19.33
CA SER A 59 -1.17 13.85 19.11
C SER A 59 -0.53 13.04 17.98
N VAL A 60 -0.57 11.71 18.08
CA VAL A 60 -0.19 10.78 17.01
C VAL A 60 -1.45 10.35 16.28
N ARG A 61 -1.44 10.37 14.95
CA ARG A 61 -2.57 9.99 14.11
C ARG A 61 -2.11 9.17 12.91
N ASN A 62 -2.93 8.25 12.44
CA ASN A 62 -2.70 7.50 11.21
C ASN A 62 -3.82 7.81 10.21
N ILE A 63 -3.47 8.35 9.04
CA ILE A 63 -4.46 8.82 8.07
C ILE A 63 -4.77 7.79 6.98
N LEU A 64 -3.91 6.79 6.78
CA LEU A 64 -4.08 5.79 5.72
C LEU A 64 -4.58 4.43 6.23
N GLU A 65 -4.73 4.29 7.55
CA GLU A 65 -5.19 3.07 8.22
C GLU A 65 -6.43 2.41 7.58
N PRO A 66 -7.45 3.16 7.09
CA PRO A 66 -8.64 2.53 6.53
C PRO A 66 -8.47 1.94 5.13
N LEU A 67 -7.28 2.04 4.51
CA LEU A 67 -7.05 1.72 3.10
C LEU A 67 -5.87 0.76 2.93
N ASP A 68 -5.93 -0.06 1.90
CA ASP A 68 -4.84 -0.93 1.47
C ASP A 68 -3.94 -0.24 0.41
N GLN A 69 -2.73 -0.76 0.22
CA GLN A 69 -1.65 -0.11 -0.54
C GLN A 69 -2.03 0.22 -1.99
N ILE A 70 -2.68 -0.73 -2.69
CA ILE A 70 -3.07 -0.52 -4.09
C ILE A 70 -4.08 0.62 -4.24
N VAL A 71 -4.96 0.79 -3.26
CA VAL A 71 -5.94 1.87 -3.23
C VAL A 71 -5.24 3.19 -2.89
N ILE A 72 -4.36 3.22 -1.90
CA ILE A 72 -3.55 4.41 -1.57
C ILE A 72 -2.78 4.88 -2.80
N PHE A 73 -2.13 3.94 -3.50
CA PHE A 73 -1.38 4.22 -4.72
C PHE A 73 -2.29 4.76 -5.83
N PHE A 74 -3.50 4.21 -6.01
CA PHE A 74 -4.51 4.77 -6.90
C PHE A 74 -4.89 6.21 -6.50
N ILE A 75 -5.15 6.49 -5.23
CA ILE A 75 -5.54 7.83 -4.78
C ILE A 75 -4.46 8.86 -5.10
N ILE A 76 -3.19 8.52 -4.86
CA ILE A 76 -2.07 9.42 -5.12
C ILE A 76 -1.98 9.72 -6.63
N THR A 77 -2.01 8.68 -7.44
CA THR A 77 -1.83 8.78 -8.90
C THR A 77 -3.04 9.42 -9.60
N ASN A 78 -4.26 9.16 -9.11
CA ASN A 78 -5.51 9.68 -9.67
C ASN A 78 -5.82 11.11 -9.20
N ARG A 79 -5.78 11.38 -7.88
CA ARG A 79 -6.10 12.73 -7.36
C ARG A 79 -4.91 13.69 -7.40
N TYR A 80 -3.68 13.20 -7.28
CA TYR A 80 -2.48 14.04 -7.19
C TYR A 80 -1.42 13.63 -8.22
N PRO A 81 -1.74 13.60 -9.53
CA PRO A 81 -0.82 13.15 -10.57
C PRO A 81 0.50 13.94 -10.60
N GLN A 82 0.47 15.23 -10.21
CA GLN A 82 1.67 16.06 -10.08
C GLN A 82 2.69 15.54 -9.04
N LEU A 83 2.28 14.64 -8.14
CA LEU A 83 3.16 14.02 -7.15
C LEU A 83 3.83 12.74 -7.65
N MET A 84 3.38 12.17 -8.78
CA MET A 84 3.89 10.90 -9.30
C MET A 84 5.41 10.87 -9.51
N PRO A 85 6.05 11.94 -10.03
CA PRO A 85 7.51 11.97 -10.18
C PRO A 85 8.27 11.87 -8.85
N TYR A 86 7.63 12.17 -7.71
CA TYR A 86 8.23 12.14 -6.38
C TYR A 86 7.91 10.86 -5.60
N LEU A 87 7.18 9.92 -6.18
CA LEU A 87 6.85 8.66 -5.52
C LEU A 87 8.08 7.77 -5.37
N PHE A 88 8.37 7.37 -4.14
CA PHE A 88 9.48 6.47 -3.86
C PHE A 88 9.06 5.42 -2.82
N SER A 89 9.17 4.14 -3.18
CA SER A 89 8.97 3.02 -2.26
C SER A 89 10.02 1.92 -2.42
N CYS A 90 11.06 2.20 -3.23
CA CYS A 90 12.15 1.27 -3.44
C CYS A 90 12.85 0.96 -2.12
N PHE A 91 13.14 -0.32 -1.85
CA PHE A 91 13.95 -0.68 -0.68
C PHE A 91 15.42 -0.29 -0.79
N ALA A 92 15.87 0.15 -1.97
CA ALA A 92 17.26 0.52 -2.26
C ALA A 92 18.30 -0.54 -1.80
N GLN A 93 17.90 -1.82 -1.76
CA GLN A 93 18.80 -2.95 -1.44
C GLN A 93 19.92 -3.14 -2.48
N LYS A 94 19.75 -2.52 -3.65
CA LYS A 94 20.70 -2.46 -4.75
C LYS A 94 20.87 -0.99 -5.14
N PRO A 95 22.01 -0.60 -5.74
CA PRO A 95 22.20 0.74 -6.28
C PRO A 95 21.01 1.15 -7.15
N LEU A 96 20.62 2.42 -7.05
CA LEU A 96 19.58 2.98 -7.91
C LEU A 96 20.02 2.87 -9.37
N TYR A 97 19.05 2.64 -10.25
CA TYR A 97 19.33 2.63 -11.67
C TYR A 97 19.69 4.03 -12.14
N ARG A 98 20.59 4.13 -13.12
CA ARG A 98 21.10 5.42 -13.60
C ARG A 98 19.92 6.32 -13.98
N ASN A 99 19.90 7.56 -13.46
CA ASN A 99 18.85 8.57 -13.69
C ASN A 99 17.45 8.22 -13.18
N SER A 100 17.30 7.12 -12.45
CA SER A 100 16.03 6.70 -11.86
C SER A 100 16.11 6.72 -10.34
N GLN A 101 14.98 7.02 -9.71
CA GLN A 101 14.81 6.83 -8.27
C GLN A 101 14.51 5.37 -7.89
N TRP A 102 14.48 4.44 -8.85
CA TRP A 102 14.19 3.03 -8.59
C TRP A 102 15.42 2.17 -8.86
N CYS A 103 15.65 1.15 -8.03
CA CYS A 103 16.71 0.16 -8.31
C CYS A 103 16.32 -0.85 -9.40
N HIS A 104 15.03 -0.98 -9.73
CA HIS A 104 14.46 -1.97 -10.66
C HIS A 104 14.76 -3.43 -10.32
N GLN A 105 15.16 -3.70 -9.08
CA GLN A 105 15.71 -5.00 -8.67
C GLN A 105 15.19 -5.50 -7.33
N CYS A 106 14.20 -4.85 -6.71
CA CYS A 106 13.62 -5.30 -5.44
C CYS A 106 12.12 -5.57 -5.57
N TYR A 107 11.58 -6.33 -4.61
CA TYR A 107 10.16 -6.66 -4.53
C TYR A 107 9.24 -5.43 -4.63
N LYS A 108 9.55 -4.34 -3.91
CA LYS A 108 8.74 -3.11 -3.98
C LYS A 108 8.75 -2.46 -5.36
N CYS A 109 9.86 -2.51 -6.10
CA CYS A 109 9.88 -2.04 -7.48
C CYS A 109 8.91 -2.86 -8.35
N GLU A 110 8.92 -4.19 -8.23
CA GLU A 110 7.99 -5.07 -8.98
C GLU A 110 6.54 -4.83 -8.59
N LYS A 111 6.26 -4.68 -7.29
CA LYS A 111 4.91 -4.43 -6.78
C LYS A 111 4.36 -3.10 -7.32
N ILE A 112 5.10 -2.00 -7.19
CA ILE A 112 4.66 -0.69 -7.68
C ILE A 112 4.56 -0.64 -9.20
N PHE A 113 5.50 -1.27 -9.93
CA PHE A 113 5.39 -1.40 -11.38
C PHE A 113 4.12 -2.16 -11.79
N THR A 114 3.82 -3.28 -11.11
CA THR A 114 2.60 -4.07 -11.35
C THR A 114 1.34 -3.28 -11.03
N PHE A 115 1.33 -2.48 -9.96
CA PHE A 115 0.22 -1.59 -9.64
C PHE A 115 -0.01 -0.56 -10.74
N SER A 116 1.07 0.07 -11.21
CA SER A 116 1.02 1.07 -12.28
C SER A 116 0.29 0.49 -13.50
N LEU A 117 0.75 -0.67 -13.98
CA LEU A 117 0.09 -1.37 -15.09
C LEU A 117 -1.36 -1.74 -14.79
N ALA A 118 -1.64 -2.29 -13.59
CA ALA A 118 -2.99 -2.72 -13.22
C ALA A 118 -3.99 -1.56 -13.21
N LEU A 119 -3.55 -0.39 -12.76
CA LEU A 119 -4.37 0.82 -12.67
C LEU A 119 -4.41 1.62 -13.97
N GLY A 120 -3.62 1.24 -14.98
CA GLY A 120 -3.56 1.92 -16.29
C GLY A 120 -2.69 3.18 -16.27
N ILE A 121 -1.71 3.21 -15.38
CA ILE A 121 -0.73 4.29 -15.23
C ILE A 121 0.55 3.89 -15.97
N ASP A 122 1.12 4.79 -16.75
CA ASP A 122 2.41 4.54 -17.39
C ASP A 122 3.53 4.52 -16.33
N PRO A 123 4.26 3.39 -16.15
CA PRO A 123 5.35 3.33 -15.20
C PRO A 123 6.45 4.38 -15.44
N LEU A 124 6.61 4.88 -16.66
CA LEU A 124 7.56 5.96 -16.98
C LEU A 124 7.22 7.26 -16.25
N GLU A 125 5.93 7.57 -16.05
CA GLU A 125 5.47 8.78 -15.34
C GLU A 125 5.85 8.74 -13.84
N ILE A 126 6.15 7.55 -13.31
CA ILE A 126 6.58 7.33 -11.92
C ILE A 126 8.12 7.17 -11.83
N GLY A 127 8.82 7.21 -12.96
CA GLY A 127 10.27 7.15 -13.06
C GLY A 127 10.86 5.75 -13.24
N PHE A 128 10.05 4.74 -13.58
CA PHE A 128 10.58 3.44 -13.99
C PHE A 128 11.18 3.54 -15.39
N GLU A 129 12.43 3.09 -15.55
CA GLU A 129 13.12 3.10 -16.86
C GLU A 129 13.27 1.70 -17.47
N LYS A 130 12.78 0.68 -16.76
CA LYS A 130 12.84 -0.72 -17.20
C LYS A 130 11.47 -1.36 -17.14
N ASP A 131 11.18 -2.14 -18.17
CA ASP A 131 10.08 -3.08 -18.14
C ASP A 131 10.39 -4.20 -17.13
N MET A 132 9.56 -4.30 -16.10
CA MET A 132 9.70 -5.29 -15.04
C MET A 132 8.78 -6.51 -15.21
N THR A 133 8.07 -6.62 -16.34
CA THR A 133 7.18 -7.77 -16.65
C THR A 133 7.94 -9.08 -16.94
N LEU A 134 9.24 -9.00 -17.25
CA LEU A 134 10.07 -10.16 -17.58
C LEU A 134 10.44 -11.02 -16.34
N GLY A 135 10.13 -10.54 -15.14
CA GLY A 135 10.23 -11.26 -13.87
C GLY A 135 11.64 -11.26 -13.27
N SER A 136 11.75 -10.88 -12.00
CA SER A 136 12.97 -11.06 -11.20
C SER A 136 12.84 -12.24 -10.22
N ASN A 137 13.88 -12.45 -9.40
CA ASN A 137 13.89 -13.44 -8.33
C ASN A 137 12.76 -13.23 -7.29
N TYR A 138 12.30 -11.99 -7.07
CA TYR A 138 11.32 -11.72 -6.01
C TYR A 138 9.91 -12.17 -6.40
N LEU A 139 9.44 -11.87 -7.62
CA LEU A 139 8.22 -12.50 -8.14
C LEU A 139 8.30 -14.04 -8.12
N ASN A 140 9.48 -14.64 -8.29
CA ASN A 140 9.63 -16.09 -8.16
C ASN A 140 9.32 -16.58 -6.75
N GLU A 141 9.72 -15.85 -5.71
CA GLU A 141 9.40 -16.13 -4.32
C GLU A 141 7.91 -15.95 -4.03
N TYR A 142 7.29 -14.88 -4.50
CA TYR A 142 5.84 -14.69 -4.43
C TYR A 142 5.07 -15.87 -5.07
N PHE A 143 5.48 -16.31 -6.27
CA PHE A 143 4.88 -17.47 -6.94
C PHE A 143 5.22 -18.82 -6.30
N SER A 144 6.21 -18.90 -5.41
CA SER A 144 6.52 -20.11 -4.64
C SER A 144 5.52 -20.35 -3.51
N GLY A 145 4.71 -19.34 -3.17
CA GLY A 145 3.71 -19.43 -2.10
C GLY A 145 4.28 -19.16 -0.70
N LYS A 146 5.57 -18.80 -0.59
CA LYS A 146 6.19 -18.34 0.66
C LYS A 146 5.63 -17.00 1.13
N GLU A 147 5.25 -16.14 0.18
CA GLU A 147 4.61 -14.86 0.46
C GLU A 147 3.15 -14.85 0.00
N ASN A 148 2.34 -14.15 0.79
CA ASN A 148 0.96 -13.84 0.48
C ASN A 148 0.80 -12.32 0.53
N ASP A 149 0.46 -11.72 -0.60
CA ASP A 149 0.31 -10.27 -0.75
C ASP A 149 -0.99 -10.01 -1.49
N LEU A 150 -2.02 -9.61 -0.74
CA LEU A 150 -3.38 -9.43 -1.27
C LEU A 150 -3.45 -8.31 -2.30
N ASP A 151 -2.67 -7.24 -2.13
CA ASP A 151 -2.63 -6.16 -3.12
C ASP A 151 -2.01 -6.64 -4.43
N LEU A 152 -0.91 -7.39 -4.35
CA LEU A 152 -0.24 -7.93 -5.55
C LEU A 152 -1.11 -8.98 -6.24
N ASP A 153 -1.76 -9.87 -5.47
CA ASP A 153 -2.76 -10.79 -6.00
C ASP A 153 -3.84 -10.04 -6.79
N PHE A 154 -4.37 -8.95 -6.22
CA PHE A 154 -5.43 -8.17 -6.84
C PHE A 154 -4.96 -7.44 -8.09
N ALA A 155 -3.77 -6.83 -8.07
CA ALA A 155 -3.16 -6.17 -9.23
C ALA A 155 -2.97 -7.15 -10.40
N LEU A 156 -2.46 -8.35 -10.14
CA LEU A 156 -2.30 -9.40 -11.14
C LEU A 156 -3.65 -9.93 -11.65
N TYR A 157 -4.67 -9.99 -10.79
CA TYR A 157 -6.03 -10.36 -11.19
C TYR A 157 -6.66 -9.30 -12.10
N ILE A 158 -6.49 -8.01 -11.78
CA ILE A 158 -6.92 -6.89 -12.64
C ILE A 158 -6.27 -7.01 -14.02
N LEU A 159 -4.94 -7.15 -14.08
CA LEU A 159 -4.21 -7.30 -15.35
C LEU A 159 -4.69 -8.50 -16.16
N THR A 160 -4.89 -9.64 -15.50
CA THR A 160 -5.43 -10.85 -16.12
C THR A 160 -6.80 -10.60 -16.75
N ARG A 161 -7.69 -9.90 -16.05
CA ARG A 161 -9.04 -9.57 -16.56
C ARG A 161 -9.03 -8.48 -17.63
N LYS A 162 -8.05 -7.58 -17.64
CA LYS A 162 -7.81 -6.63 -18.74
C LYS A 162 -7.22 -7.30 -19.99
N GLY A 163 -6.95 -8.60 -19.96
CA GLY A 163 -6.37 -9.33 -21.09
C GLY A 163 -4.89 -9.04 -21.31
N PHE A 164 -4.19 -8.51 -20.30
CA PHE A 164 -2.75 -8.29 -20.37
C PHE A 164 -2.03 -9.62 -20.65
N LYS A 165 -1.02 -9.59 -21.53
CA LYS A 165 -0.23 -10.76 -21.92
C LYS A 165 1.22 -10.55 -21.48
N GLY A 166 1.84 -11.60 -20.96
CA GLY A 166 3.25 -11.58 -20.59
C GLY A 166 3.64 -12.72 -19.66
N PRO A 167 4.94 -13.02 -19.55
CA PRO A 167 5.44 -14.18 -18.81
C PRO A 167 4.96 -14.24 -17.35
N PHE A 168 4.87 -13.08 -16.69
CA PHE A 168 4.40 -13.00 -15.31
C PHE A 168 2.89 -13.29 -15.16
N ILE A 169 2.04 -12.83 -16.09
CA ILE A 169 0.60 -13.15 -16.09
C ILE A 169 0.37 -14.63 -16.35
N ASP A 170 1.11 -15.22 -17.30
CA ASP A 170 1.00 -16.64 -17.60
C ASP A 170 1.40 -17.49 -16.38
N LYS A 171 2.45 -17.05 -15.67
CA LYS A 171 2.87 -17.67 -14.41
C LYS A 171 1.83 -17.52 -13.31
N PHE A 172 1.19 -16.36 -13.18
CA PHE A 172 0.10 -16.13 -12.22
C PHE A 172 -1.10 -17.04 -12.50
N LYS A 173 -1.56 -17.10 -13.75
CA LYS A 173 -2.64 -18.00 -14.20
C LYS A 173 -2.34 -19.47 -13.90
N ARG A 174 -1.10 -19.90 -14.11
CA ARG A 174 -0.70 -21.30 -13.86
C ARG A 174 -0.55 -21.63 -12.37
N LYS A 175 0.01 -20.72 -11.56
CA LYS A 175 0.47 -21.06 -10.19
C LYS A 175 -0.43 -20.56 -9.06
N LYS A 176 -1.11 -19.42 -9.23
CA LYS A 176 -1.76 -18.68 -8.13
C LYS A 176 -3.25 -18.41 -8.35
N ILE A 177 -3.73 -18.21 -9.58
CA ILE A 177 -5.12 -17.76 -9.82
C ILE A 177 -6.20 -18.68 -9.21
N ASN A 178 -5.94 -19.98 -9.15
CA ASN A 178 -6.86 -20.97 -8.56
C ASN A 178 -6.76 -21.08 -7.03
N LYS A 179 -5.78 -20.41 -6.42
CA LYS A 179 -5.50 -20.44 -4.96
C LYS A 179 -5.91 -19.15 -4.26
N ILE A 180 -6.13 -18.08 -5.01
CA ILE A 180 -6.52 -16.77 -4.48
C ILE A 180 -8.04 -16.67 -4.30
N LYS A 181 -8.50 -15.58 -3.69
CA LYS A 181 -9.93 -15.31 -3.50
C LYS A 181 -10.64 -15.02 -4.84
N SER A 182 -11.97 -15.12 -4.84
CA SER A 182 -12.76 -14.82 -6.03
C SER A 182 -12.66 -13.34 -6.42
N TRP A 183 -12.90 -13.03 -7.70
CA TRP A 183 -12.90 -11.65 -8.19
C TRP A 183 -13.83 -10.75 -7.37
N LYS A 184 -15.06 -11.22 -7.12
CA LYS A 184 -16.05 -10.51 -6.31
C LYS A 184 -15.51 -10.19 -4.91
N TRP A 185 -14.83 -11.15 -4.28
CA TRP A 185 -14.24 -10.93 -2.96
C TRP A 185 -13.22 -9.81 -3.00
N TYR A 186 -12.32 -9.80 -3.99
CA TYR A 186 -11.31 -8.74 -4.12
C TYR A 186 -11.93 -7.36 -4.35
N VAL A 187 -12.90 -7.27 -5.26
CA VAL A 187 -13.62 -6.01 -5.52
C VAL A 187 -14.30 -5.52 -4.25
N ASP A 188 -15.03 -6.38 -3.54
CA ASP A 188 -15.74 -6.01 -2.32
C ASP A 188 -14.76 -5.67 -1.17
N TYR A 189 -13.60 -6.35 -1.11
CA TYR A 189 -12.55 -6.11 -0.11
C TYR A 189 -11.87 -4.76 -0.33
N PHE A 190 -11.31 -4.50 -1.51
CA PHE A 190 -10.54 -3.28 -1.78
C PHE A 190 -11.43 -2.04 -1.98
N ASN A 191 -12.71 -2.22 -2.30
CA ASN A 191 -13.64 -1.11 -2.54
C ASN A 191 -14.42 -0.66 -1.29
N LYS A 192 -13.80 -0.78 -0.10
CA LYS A 192 -14.44 -0.46 1.18
C LYS A 192 -13.47 0.23 2.12
N ILE A 193 -13.97 1.23 2.85
CA ILE A 193 -13.27 1.83 4.01
C ILE A 193 -13.24 0.81 5.14
N LYS A 194 -12.04 0.44 5.57
CA LYS A 194 -11.80 -0.54 6.63
C LYS A 194 -12.00 0.08 8.01
N ASN A 195 -11.99 -0.77 9.03
CA ASN A 195 -11.98 -0.29 10.40
C ASN A 195 -10.64 0.41 10.68
N TYR A 196 -10.68 1.44 11.52
CA TYR A 196 -9.53 2.24 11.90
C TYR A 196 -9.64 2.62 13.38
N GLU A 197 -8.51 2.79 14.05
CA GLU A 197 -8.45 3.12 15.47
C GLU A 197 -7.99 4.55 15.75
N ASN A 198 -7.17 5.16 14.89
CA ASN A 198 -6.48 6.40 15.25
C ASN A 198 -6.45 7.47 14.12
N LEU A 199 -7.62 7.77 13.53
CA LEU A 199 -7.76 8.77 12.47
C LEU A 199 -7.80 10.22 13.02
N LEU A 200 -7.58 11.22 12.16
CA LEU A 200 -7.61 12.65 12.53
C LEU A 200 -9.00 13.16 12.92
N ASP A 201 -9.27 13.31 14.22
CA ASP A 201 -10.56 13.74 14.78
C ASP A 201 -11.20 14.97 14.08
N TYR A 202 -10.48 16.09 13.94
CA TYR A 202 -11.05 17.35 13.43
C TYR A 202 -11.26 17.41 11.91
N ARG A 203 -10.70 16.44 11.15
CA ARG A 203 -10.81 16.35 9.68
C ARG A 203 -11.30 14.99 9.20
N GLN A 204 -11.76 14.14 10.10
CA GLN A 204 -12.15 12.77 9.83
C GLN A 204 -13.17 12.69 8.70
N GLU A 205 -14.29 13.40 8.79
CA GLU A 205 -15.32 13.34 7.73
C GLU A 205 -14.82 13.85 6.38
N LYS A 206 -13.99 14.89 6.37
CA LYS A 206 -13.40 15.38 5.12
C LYS A 206 -12.51 14.31 4.47
N LEU A 207 -11.68 13.64 5.27
CA LEU A 207 -10.80 12.57 4.80
C LEU A 207 -11.60 11.35 4.32
N LEU A 208 -12.60 10.92 5.09
CA LEU A 208 -13.47 9.81 4.71
C LEU A 208 -14.27 10.12 3.45
N ASN A 209 -14.70 11.37 3.24
CA ASN A 209 -15.37 11.79 2.00
C ASN A 209 -14.43 11.67 0.79
N ILE A 210 -13.18 12.10 0.92
CA ILE A 210 -12.14 11.89 -0.11
C ILE A 210 -11.99 10.40 -0.42
N PHE A 211 -11.91 9.55 0.60
CA PHE A 211 -11.80 8.09 0.39
C PHE A 211 -13.04 7.51 -0.30
N ARG A 212 -14.25 7.91 0.10
CA ARG A 212 -15.49 7.46 -0.55
C ARG A 212 -15.54 7.87 -2.03
N GLU A 213 -15.12 9.09 -2.35
CA GLU A 213 -15.03 9.59 -3.72
C GLU A 213 -14.04 8.75 -4.54
N GLU A 214 -12.85 8.49 -4.01
CA GLU A 214 -11.84 7.71 -4.73
C GLU A 214 -12.19 6.25 -4.87
N LEU A 215 -12.79 5.63 -3.86
CA LEU A 215 -13.24 4.25 -4.00
C LEU A 215 -14.31 4.13 -5.10
N ARG A 216 -15.16 5.15 -5.30
CA ARG A 216 -16.08 5.16 -6.45
C ARG A 216 -15.34 5.29 -7.77
N ALA A 217 -14.29 6.11 -7.85
CA ALA A 217 -13.45 6.24 -9.05
C ALA A 217 -12.66 4.96 -9.34
N PHE A 218 -12.03 4.39 -8.31
CA PHE A 218 -11.31 3.12 -8.33
C PHE A 218 -12.21 2.00 -8.87
N ARG A 219 -13.44 1.87 -8.36
CA ARG A 219 -14.39 0.86 -8.85
C ARG A 219 -14.66 0.97 -10.36
N LYS A 220 -14.66 2.18 -10.93
CA LYS A 220 -14.96 2.40 -12.34
C LYS A 220 -13.84 1.93 -13.26
N ILE A 221 -12.58 1.92 -12.80
CA ILE A 221 -11.43 1.48 -13.60
C ILE A 221 -11.23 -0.05 -13.57
N LEU A 222 -11.93 -0.75 -12.67
CA LEU A 222 -11.84 -2.20 -12.55
C LEU A 222 -12.58 -2.90 -13.70
N PRO A 223 -12.02 -4.01 -14.22
CA PRO A 223 -12.72 -4.86 -15.18
C PRO A 223 -14.07 -5.37 -14.66
N ARG A 224 -15.05 -5.49 -15.56
CA ARG A 224 -16.35 -6.10 -15.24
C ARG A 224 -16.23 -7.62 -15.07
#